data_AF-A0A8G0KWL5-F1
#
_entry.id   AF-A0A8G0KWL5-F1
#
_cell.length_a   1.000
_cell.length_b   1.000
_cell.length_c   1.000
_cell.angle_alpha   90.00
_cell.angle_beta   90.00
_cell.angle_gamma   90.00
#
_symmetry.space_group_name_H-M   'P 1'
#
loop_
_entity.id
_entity.type
_entity.pdbx_description
1 polymer ?
#
loop_
_entity_poly.entity_id
_entity_poly.type
_entity_poly.pdbx_seq_one_letter_code
_entity_poly.pdbx_strand_id
1 'polypeptide(L)' 'MKNIFIPSDNEELISRIEKLTPEKQPLWGKMTVDQMMKHCIAPIDVATGDLVLKIPFLWVY' A
#
# COMPACT_ATOMS: atom_id res chain seq x y z
N MET A 1 -9.91 1.89 -14.97
CA MET A 1 -8.85 1.85 -13.94
C MET A 1 -7.90 2.99 -14.27
N LYS A 2 -7.49 3.81 -13.30
CA LYS A 2 -6.56 4.91 -13.57
C LYS A 2 -5.18 4.38 -13.90
N ASN A 3 -4.45 5.11 -14.74
CA ASN A 3 -3.12 4.72 -15.19
C ASN A 3 -2.06 5.62 -14.55
N ILE A 4 -1.21 5.05 -13.71
CA ILE A 4 -0.13 5.77 -13.00
C ILE A 4 0.90 6.44 -13.92
N PHE A 5 0.97 6.00 -15.19
CA PHE A 5 1.87 6.60 -16.19
C PHE A 5 1.27 7.83 -16.88
N ILE A 6 -0.02 8.11 -16.67
CA ILE A 6 -0.66 9.34 -17.13
C ILE A 6 -0.48 10.40 -16.03
N PRO A 7 0.13 11.57 -16.31
CA PRO A 7 0.41 12.58 -15.29
C PRO A 7 -0.81 13.04 -14.48
N SER A 8 -1.95 13.29 -15.14
CA SER A 8 -3.18 13.71 -14.47
C SER A 8 -3.73 12.65 -13.51
N ASP A 9 -3.67 11.39 -13.90
CA ASP A 9 -4.12 10.27 -13.07
C ASP A 9 -3.18 10.10 -11.86
N ASN A 10 -1.87 10.26 -12.07
CA ASN A 10 -0.87 10.21 -11.02
C ASN A 10 -1.08 11.32 -9.98
N GLU A 11 -1.23 12.57 -10.42
CA GLU A 11 -1.51 13.71 -9.54
C GLU A 11 -2.79 13.51 -8.72
N GLU A 12 -3.85 12.99 -9.34
CA GLU A 12 -5.10 12.73 -8.63
C GLU A 12 -4.94 11.61 -7.59
N LEU A 13 -4.15 10.57 -7.89
CA LEU A 13 -3.85 9.51 -6.92
C LEU A 13 -3.04 10.05 -5.74
N ILE A 14 -2.03 10.89 -5.97
CA ILE A 14 -1.26 11.57 -4.93
C ILE A 14 -2.17 12.43 -4.06
N SER A 15 -2.99 13.30 -4.67
CA SER A 15 -3.94 14.15 -3.93
C SER A 15 -4.94 13.35 -3.10
N ARG A 16 -5.32 12.15 -3.55
CA ARG A 16 -6.20 11.27 -2.77
C ARG A 16 -5.51 10.73 -1.52
N ILE A 17 -4.23 10.37 -1.63
CA ILE A 17 -3.41 9.88 -0.50
C ILE A 17 -3.21 11.01 0.52
N GLU A 18 -2.89 12.23 0.08
CA GLU A 18 -2.68 13.39 0.96
C GLU A 18 -3.93 13.78 1.77
N LYS A 19 -5.12 13.45 1.27
CA LYS A 19 -6.39 13.71 1.96
C LYS A 19 -6.77 12.62 2.96
N LEU A 20 -5.98 11.56 3.14
CA LEU A 20 -6.29 10.49 4.09
C LEU A 20 -6.13 10.99 5.53
N THR A 21 -7.11 10.72 6.38
CA THR A 21 -7.06 11.01 7.83
C THR A 21 -7.52 9.79 8.62
N PRO A 22 -7.10 9.62 9.88
CA PRO A 22 -7.47 8.46 10.69
C PRO A 22 -8.98 8.26 10.86
N GLU A 23 -9.77 9.33 10.78
CA GLU A 23 -11.22 9.33 10.98
C GLU A 23 -12.00 8.91 9.73
N LYS A 24 -11.33 8.81 8.57
CA LYS A 24 -11.99 8.40 7.33
C LYS A 24 -12.40 6.94 7.38
N GLN A 25 -13.65 6.69 7.01
CA GLN A 25 -14.17 5.34 6.87
C GLN A 25 -13.40 4.61 5.75
N PRO A 26 -12.76 3.47 6.04
CA PRO A 26 -12.01 2.71 5.05
C PRO A 26 -12.95 2.04 4.04
N LEU A 27 -12.57 2.09 2.76
CA LEU A 27 -13.27 1.39 1.67
C LEU A 27 -12.72 -0.02 1.41
N TRP A 28 -11.63 -0.39 2.08
CA TRP A 28 -10.83 -1.61 1.89
C TRP A 28 -11.00 -2.60 3.05
N GLY A 29 -12.13 -2.52 3.76
CA GLY A 29 -12.47 -3.45 4.84
C GLY A 29 -12.08 -2.93 6.23
N LYS A 30 -11.41 -3.76 7.03
CA LYS A 30 -11.23 -3.54 8.47
C LYS A 30 -9.95 -2.78 8.85
N MET A 31 -9.02 -2.60 7.92
CA MET A 31 -7.77 -1.89 8.20
C MET A 31 -8.01 -0.40 8.36
N THR A 32 -7.43 0.18 9.42
CA THR A 32 -7.31 1.63 9.56
C THR A 32 -6.44 2.20 8.44
N VAL A 33 -6.48 3.51 8.24
CA VAL A 33 -5.70 4.19 7.20
C VAL A 33 -4.19 3.93 7.34
N ASP A 34 -3.66 3.99 8.56
CA ASP A 34 -2.25 3.72 8.87
C ASP A 34 -1.86 2.27 8.57
N GLN A 35 -2.72 1.31 8.93
CA GLN A 35 -2.50 -0.11 8.64
C GLN A 35 -2.48 -0.38 7.14
N MET A 36 -3.43 0.21 6.40
CA MET A 36 -3.50 0.05 4.95
C MET A 36 -2.29 0.68 4.25
N MET A 37 -1.84 1.85 4.71
CA MET A 37 -0.65 2.50 4.16
C MET A 37 0.59 1.62 4.36
N LYS A 38 0.78 1.08 5.57
CA LYS A 38 1.88 0.14 5.86
C LYS A 38 1.78 -1.14 5.05
N HIS A 39 0.57 -1.66 4.84
CA HIS A 39 0.35 -2.83 4.00
C HIS A 39 0.75 -2.58 2.54
N CYS A 40 0.44 -1.41 1.96
CA CYS A 40 0.84 -1.07 0.60
C CYS A 40 2.36 -0.91 0.45
N ILE A 41 3.05 -0.41 1.47
CA ILE A 41 4.50 -0.19 1.45
C ILE A 41 5.27 -1.50 1.61
N ALA A 42 4.79 -2.44 2.43
CA ALA A 42 5.52 -3.66 2.75
C ALA A 42 5.99 -4.49 1.52
N PRO A 43 5.19 -4.69 0.46
CA PRO A 43 5.67 -5.35 -0.76
C PRO A 43 6.80 -4.58 -1.47
N ILE A 44 6.79 -3.26 -1.41
CA ILE A 44 7.86 -2.41 -1.97
C ILE A 44 9.13 -2.61 -1.16
N ASP A 45 9.05 -2.56 0.16
CA ASP A 45 10.19 -2.79 1.05
C ASP A 45 10.81 -4.19 0.81
N VAL A 46 9.98 -5.20 0.54
CA VAL A 46 10.46 -6.54 0.18
C VAL A 46 11.18 -6.54 -1.16
N ALA A 47 10.64 -5.83 -2.16
CA ALA A 47 11.23 -5.75 -3.50
C ALA A 47 12.53 -4.93 -3.54
N THR A 48 12.66 -3.90 -2.70
CA THR A 48 13.87 -3.07 -2.58
C THR A 48 14.93 -3.68 -1.66
N GLY A 49 14.56 -4.70 -0.86
CA GLY A 49 15.44 -5.36 0.09
C GLY A 49 15.49 -4.70 1.46
N ASP A 50 14.67 -3.67 1.70
CA ASP A 50 14.51 -3.01 3.00
C ASP A 50 13.80 -3.90 4.03
N LEU A 51 12.98 -4.86 3.56
CA LEU A 51 12.30 -5.86 4.39
C LEU A 51 12.62 -7.29 3.93
N VAL A 52 13.44 -7.99 4.70
CA VAL A 52 13.71 -9.42 4.49
C VAL A 52 12.67 -10.28 5.21
N LEU A 53 11.81 -10.94 4.44
CA LEU A 53 10.83 -11.87 5.00
C LEU A 53 11.52 -13.12 5.57
N LYS A 54 11.22 -13.44 6.82
CA LYS A 54 11.59 -14.72 7.43
C LYS A 54 10.53 -15.74 7.05
N ILE A 55 10.75 -16.44 5.94
CA ILE A 55 9.85 -17.49 5.49
C ILE A 55 10.26 -18.79 6.21
N PRO A 56 9.42 -19.34 7.12
CA PRO A 56 9.71 -20.64 7.70
C PRO A 56 9.64 -21.72 6.61
N PHE A 57 10.56 -22.68 6.68
CA PHE A 57 10.81 -23.76 5.71
C PHE A 57 9.60 -24.66 5.33
N LEU A 58 8.40 -24.41 5.86
CA LEU A 58 7.22 -25.26 5.70
C LEU A 58 6.37 -25.00 4.44
N TRP A 59 6.82 -24.16 3.52
CA TRP A 59 6.06 -23.77 2.31
C TRP A 59 6.86 -24.02 1.02
N VAL A 60 7.33 -25.25 0.85
CA VAL A 60 7.74 -25.79 -0.46
C VAL A 60 6.96 -27.08 -0.68
N TYR A 61 5.83 -26.97 -1.37
CA TYR A 61 5.10 -28.07 -2.01
C TYR A 61 4.78 -27.65 -3.45
#